data_AF-A0A836P694-F1
#
_entry.id   AF-A0A836P694-F1
#
_cell.length_a   1.000
_cell.length_b   1.000
_cell.length_c   1.000
_cell.angle_alpha   90.00
_cell.angle_beta   90.00
_cell.angle_gamma   90.00
#
_symmetry.space_group_name_H-M   'P 1'
#
loop_
_entity.id
_entity.type
_entity.pdbx_description
1 polymer ?
#
loop_
_entity_poly.entity_id
_entity_poly.type
_entity_poly.pdbx_seq_one_letter_code
_entity_poly.pdbx_strand_id
1 'polypeptide(L)' 'GALPARKLGELVTQARDYSFDFYTWKKAFVLKKHYQVHTKTSCPRDGAPLQYRKHLGKAGRRAFFCEVCQRLYHAKEA' A
#
# COMPACT_ATOMS: atom_id res chain seq x y z
N GLY A 1 12.94 12.34 -2.18
CA GLY A 1 12.27 11.35 -3.05
C GLY A 1 11.30 12.09 -3.95
N ALA A 2 10.80 11.48 -5.02
CA ALA A 2 9.91 12.14 -5.99
C ALA A 2 8.45 12.33 -5.52
N LEU A 3 8.12 11.94 -4.29
CA LEU A 3 6.76 12.07 -3.76
C LEU A 3 6.50 13.51 -3.30
N PRO A 4 5.43 14.20 -3.77
CA PRO A 4 5.10 15.54 -3.33
C PRO A 4 4.83 15.63 -1.82
N ALA A 5 5.17 16.76 -1.19
CA ALA A 5 5.06 16.96 0.26
C ALA A 5 3.65 16.68 0.81
N ARG A 6 2.61 17.11 0.08
CA ARG A 6 1.21 16.85 0.46
C ARG A 6 0.90 15.35 0.52
N LYS A 7 1.36 14.60 -0.48
CA LYS A 7 1.16 13.14 -0.55
C LYS A 7 2.00 12.40 0.48
N LEU A 8 3.16 12.92 0.83
CA LEU A 8 3.96 12.40 1.94
C LEU A 8 3.19 12.53 3.27
N GLY A 9 2.56 13.68 3.53
CA GLY A 9 1.72 13.87 4.74
C GLY A 9 0.53 12.90 4.80
N GLU A 10 -0.17 12.70 3.67
CA GLU A 10 -1.24 11.71 3.56
C GLU A 10 -0.73 10.29 3.86
N LEU A 11 0.42 9.90 3.30
CA LEU A 11 1.02 8.58 3.51
C LEU A 11 1.37 8.33 4.99
N VAL A 12 1.98 9.31 5.66
CA VAL A 12 2.33 9.21 7.08
C VAL A 12 1.07 9.05 7.94
N THR A 13 0.03 9.84 7.66
CA THR A 13 -1.24 9.77 8.38
C THR A 13 -1.89 8.39 8.22
N GLN A 14 -2.00 7.90 6.97
CA GLN A 14 -2.58 6.59 6.70
C GLN A 14 -1.77 5.44 7.30
N ALA A 15 -0.44 5.52 7.30
CA ALA A 15 0.41 4.50 7.93
C ALA A 15 0.20 4.42 9.45
N ARG A 16 0.03 5.58 10.11
CA ARG A 16 -0.30 5.65 11.54
C ARG A 16 -1.65 5.03 11.81
N ASP A 17 -2.69 5.48 11.11
CA ASP A 17 -4.07 5.06 11.39
C ASP A 17 -4.24 3.56 11.10
N TYR A 18 -3.71 3.08 9.97
CA TYR A 18 -3.69 1.64 9.65
C TYR A 18 -2.95 0.81 10.70
N SER A 19 -1.93 1.36 11.39
CA SER A 19 -1.22 0.61 12.45
C SER A 19 -2.11 0.36 13.67
N PHE A 20 -2.97 1.32 14.03
CA PHE A 20 -3.96 1.16 15.11
C PHE A 20 -5.10 0.23 14.70
N ASP A 21 -5.59 0.35 13.47
CA ASP A 21 -6.57 -0.58 12.91
C ASP A 21 -6.01 -2.01 12.89
N PHE A 22 -4.77 -2.19 12.43
CA PHE A 22 -4.08 -3.46 12.41
C PHE A 22 -3.99 -4.08 13.80
N TYR A 23 -3.62 -3.29 14.82
CA TYR A 23 -3.58 -3.75 16.21
C TYR A 23 -4.96 -4.23 16.68
N THR A 24 -6.01 -3.45 16.41
CA THR A 24 -7.39 -3.79 16.76
C THR A 24 -7.85 -5.07 16.07
N TRP A 25 -7.67 -5.18 14.75
CA TRP A 25 -8.04 -6.36 13.97
C TRP A 25 -7.22 -7.60 14.33
N LYS A 26 -5.96 -7.42 14.71
CA LYS A 26 -5.11 -8.51 15.20
C LYS A 26 -5.62 -9.03 16.53
N LYS A 27 -5.99 -8.16 17.48
CA LYS A 27 -6.61 -8.55 18.75
C LYS A 27 -7.95 -9.26 18.56
N ALA A 28 -8.74 -8.82 17.59
CA ALA A 28 -10.03 -9.42 17.25
C ALA A 28 -9.91 -10.65 16.32
N PHE A 29 -8.69 -11.10 15.97
CA PHE A 29 -8.44 -12.23 15.07
C PHE A 29 -9.09 -12.10 13.67
N VAL A 30 -9.38 -10.88 13.21
CA VAL A 30 -10.01 -10.60 11.89
C VAL A 30 -9.06 -9.98 10.87
N LEU A 31 -7.79 -9.78 11.21
CA LEU A 31 -6.80 -9.07 10.39
C LEU A 31 -6.80 -9.41 8.89
N LYS A 32 -6.78 -10.70 8.53
CA LYS A 32 -6.69 -11.13 7.12
C LYS A 32 -7.88 -10.66 6.27
N LYS A 33 -9.04 -10.40 6.89
CA LYS A 33 -10.24 -9.89 6.19
C LYS A 33 -10.05 -8.46 5.70
N HIS A 34 -9.15 -7.70 6.33
CA HIS A 34 -8.92 -6.28 6.03
C HIS A 34 -7.79 -6.04 5.03
N TYR A 35 -7.11 -7.09 4.54
CA TYR A 35 -6.10 -6.93 3.50
C TYR A 35 -6.74 -6.53 2.17
N GLN A 36 -6.48 -5.29 1.74
CA GLN A 36 -6.95 -4.77 0.45
C GLN A 36 -6.15 -5.34 -0.72
N VAL A 37 -4.81 -5.32 -0.64
CA VAL A 37 -3.93 -5.69 -1.76
C VAL A 37 -2.94 -6.81 -1.43
N HIS A 38 -2.62 -7.02 -0.16
CA HIS A 38 -1.59 -7.97 0.23
C HIS A 38 -2.01 -9.41 -0.14
N THR A 39 -1.26 -10.05 -1.04
CA THR A 39 -1.53 -11.42 -1.54
C THR A 39 -2.89 -11.60 -2.22
N LYS A 40 -3.52 -10.50 -2.66
CA LYS A 40 -4.76 -10.51 -3.45
C LYS A 40 -4.44 -10.46 -4.95
N THR A 41 -5.39 -10.89 -5.77
CA THR A 41 -5.26 -10.91 -7.24
C THR A 41 -5.93 -9.73 -7.91
N SER A 42 -7.01 -9.20 -7.33
CA SER A 42 -7.83 -8.13 -7.91
C SER A 42 -7.91 -6.94 -6.94
N CYS A 43 -7.84 -5.74 -7.47
CA CYS A 43 -7.94 -4.50 -6.71
C CYS A 43 -9.40 -4.28 -6.25
N PRO A 44 -9.64 -3.98 -4.96
CA PRO A 44 -11.00 -3.80 -4.44
C PRO A 44 -11.67 -2.50 -4.90
N ARG A 45 -10.93 -1.57 -5.51
CA ARG A 45 -11.45 -0.27 -5.94
C ARG A 45 -11.90 -0.24 -7.39
N ASP A 46 -11.11 -0.83 -8.30
CA ASP A 46 -11.32 -0.74 -9.75
C ASP A 46 -11.39 -2.11 -10.43
N GLY A 47 -11.21 -3.21 -9.69
CA GLY A 47 -11.23 -4.58 -10.23
C GLY A 47 -10.00 -4.95 -11.06
N ALA A 48 -9.03 -4.05 -11.25
CA ALA A 48 -7.86 -4.33 -12.06
C ALA A 48 -6.96 -5.41 -11.43
N PRO A 49 -6.22 -6.21 -12.23
CA PRO A 49 -5.25 -7.17 -11.71
C PRO A 49 -4.15 -6.46 -10.90
N LEU A 50 -3.93 -6.96 -9.68
CA LEU A 50 -2.86 -6.45 -8.83
C LEU A 50 -1.49 -6.91 -9.32
N GLN A 51 -0.54 -5.98 -9.34
CA GLN A 51 0.85 -6.24 -9.67
C GLN A 51 1.67 -6.49 -8.42
N TYR A 52 2.81 -7.17 -8.58
CA TYR A 52 3.75 -7.36 -7.48
C TYR A 52 5.21 -7.26 -7.94
N ARG A 53 6.07 -6.79 -7.03
CA ARG A 53 7.52 -6.86 -7.17
C ARG A 53 8.05 -7.90 -6.18
N LYS A 54 8.86 -8.84 -6.67
CA LYS A 54 9.44 -9.92 -5.85
C LYS A 54 10.52 -9.38 -4.89
N HIS A 55 11.31 -8.42 -5.35
CA HIS A 55 12.40 -7.81 -4.60
C HIS A 55 12.30 -6.28 -4.68
N LEU A 56 11.82 -5.66 -3.60
CA LEU A 56 11.73 -4.21 -3.47
C LEU A 56 12.57 -3.71 -2.29
N GLY A 57 13.35 -2.65 -2.54
CA GLY A 57 14.21 -2.01 -1.55
C GLY A 57 15.40 -2.87 -1.11
N LYS A 58 16.19 -2.34 -0.16
CA LYS A 58 17.42 -2.98 0.33
C LYS A 58 17.18 -4.37 0.93
N ALA A 59 16.04 -4.56 1.59
CA ALA A 59 15.68 -5.83 2.24
C ALA A 59 15.00 -6.83 1.29
N GLY A 60 14.87 -6.51 -0.01
CA GLY A 60 14.32 -7.43 -1.01
C GLY A 60 12.90 -7.92 -0.71
N ARG A 61 12.08 -7.11 -0.05
CA ARG A 61 10.71 -7.50 0.35
C ARG A 61 9.79 -7.57 -0.86
N ARG A 62 8.78 -8.44 -0.79
CA ARG A 62 7.68 -8.43 -1.75
C ARG A 62 6.78 -7.23 -1.50
N ALA A 63 6.33 -6.60 -2.59
CA ALA A 63 5.35 -5.51 -2.55
C ALA A 63 4.24 -5.76 -3.56
N PHE A 64 3.01 -5.40 -3.21
CA PHE A 64 1.81 -5.56 -4.03
C PHE A 64 1.15 -4.20 -4.22
N PHE A 65 0.65 -3.91 -5.41
CA PHE A 65 0.06 -2.60 -5.74
C PHE A 65 -0.86 -2.70 -6.95
N CYS A 66 -1.77 -1.74 -7.08
CA CYS A 66 -2.56 -1.54 -8.29
C CYS A 66 -1.92 -0.43 -9.14
N GLU A 67 -1.54 -0.73 -10.39
CA GLU A 67 -0.93 0.25 -11.30
C GLU A 67 -1.88 1.37 -11.73
N VAL A 68 -3.20 1.09 -11.72
CA VAL A 68 -4.23 2.08 -12.06
C VAL A 68 -4.46 3.04 -10.89
N CYS A 69 -4.56 2.52 -9.66
CA CYS A 69 -4.84 3.34 -8.47
C CYS A 69 -3.60 4.03 -7.88
N GLN A 70 -2.41 3.45 -8.02
CA GLN A 70 -1.19 3.91 -7.34
C GLN A 70 -0.20 4.49 -8.35
N ARG A 71 -0.21 5.81 -8.45
CA ARG A 71 0.72 6.57 -9.31
C ARG A 71 2.17 6.39 -8.86
N LEU A 72 3.05 6.10 -9.83
CA LEU A 72 4.49 6.24 -9.69
C LEU A 72 4.88 7.70 -9.90
N TYR A 73 5.58 8.29 -8.93
CA TYR A 73 6.06 9.67 -9.02
C TYR A 73 7.50 9.70 -9.52
N HIS A 74 7.78 10.59 -10.47
CA HIS A 74 9.12 10.80 -11.03
C HIS A 74 9.69 12.15 -10.60
N ALA A 75 11.01 12.26 -10.49
CA ALA A 75 11.68 13.47 -9.99
C ALA A 75 11.43 14.73 -10.84
N LYS A 76 10.96 14.57 -12.09
CA LYS A 76 10.59 15.69 -12.98
C LYS A 76 9.21 16.29 -12.65
N GLU A 77 8.42 15.64 -11.81
CA GLU A 77 7.03 15.99 -11.50
C GLU A 77 6.83 16.46 -10.04
N ALA A 78 7.92 16.57 -9.29
CA ALA A 78 7.94 16.79 -7.84
C ALA A 78 8.31 18.23 -7.47
#